data_AF-A0A499VE61-F1
#
_entry.id   AF-A0A499VE61-F1
#
_cell.length_a   1.000
_cell.length_b   1.000
_cell.length_c   1.000
_cell.angle_alpha   90.00
_cell.angle_beta   90.00
_cell.angle_gamma   90.00
#
_symmetry.space_group_name_H-M   'P 1'
#
loop_
_entity.id
_entity.type
_entity.pdbx_description
1 polymer ?
#
loop_
_entity_poly.entity_id
_entity_poly.type
_entity_poly.pdbx_seq_one_letter_code
_entity_poly.pdbx_strand_id
1 'polypeptide(L)'
;MRPDRIIVGEVRGGETLDMLQAMSTGHDGSLATVHANSAEDALMRLQTLGSMSEVLIPFEALKDQINSAVDVVVQLTRHADGSRKITEIALVVSHGREQFRIVPVARFVPRPVGADRVVHGRFEHLPLPRQVAEKLYVANEPLPAAFRVADAIDVLDTRQAIG
;
A
#
# COMPACT_ATOMS: atom_id res chain seq x y z
N MET A 1 5.52 24.79 -10.36
CA MET A 1 5.49 24.58 -8.89
C MET A 1 6.61 23.61 -8.53
N ARG A 2 7.09 23.58 -7.27
CA ARG A 2 8.06 22.59 -6.77
C ARG A 2 7.53 21.98 -5.47
N PRO A 3 6.47 21.16 -5.53
CA PRO A 3 5.96 20.51 -4.34
C PRO A 3 6.92 19.40 -3.90
N ASP A 4 7.01 19.13 -2.59
CA ASP A 4 7.72 17.96 -2.07
C ASP A 4 6.81 16.72 -2.08
N ARG A 5 5.48 16.91 -2.10
CA ARG A 5 4.46 15.86 -2.03
C ARG A 5 3.24 16.23 -2.85
N ILE A 6 2.58 15.22 -3.41
CA ILE A 6 1.33 15.38 -4.15
C ILE A 6 0.26 14.52 -3.47
N ILE A 7 -0.87 15.15 -3.15
CA ILE A 7 -2.06 14.43 -2.68
C ILE A 7 -3.06 14.43 -3.81
N VAL A 8 -3.24 13.27 -4.42
CA VAL A 8 -4.35 13.02 -5.35
C VAL A 8 -5.49 12.48 -4.50
N GLY A 9 -6.72 12.94 -4.75
CA GLY A 9 -7.89 12.46 -4.00
C GLY A 9 -8.19 10.99 -4.33
N GLU A 10 -9.27 10.75 -5.05
CA GLU A 10 -9.61 9.42 -5.55
C GLU A 10 -9.27 9.33 -7.03
N VAL A 11 -8.54 8.29 -7.42
CA VAL A 11 -8.33 7.96 -8.85
C VAL A 11 -9.40 6.99 -9.34
N ARG A 12 -9.92 7.28 -10.53
CA ARG A 12 -11.09 6.63 -11.15
C ARG A 12 -10.87 6.27 -12.62
N GLY A 13 -9.79 6.72 -13.26
CA GLY A 13 -9.49 6.46 -14.67
C GLY A 13 -8.00 6.65 -15.03
N GLY A 14 -7.78 7.03 -16.29
CA GLY A 14 -6.45 7.18 -16.90
C GLY A 14 -5.52 8.18 -16.21
N GLU A 15 -6.06 9.11 -15.42
CA GLU A 15 -5.28 10.03 -14.57
C GLU A 15 -4.39 9.30 -13.55
N THR A 16 -4.66 8.01 -13.32
CA THR A 16 -3.80 7.13 -12.53
C THR A 16 -2.39 7.08 -13.10
N LEU A 17 -2.21 7.12 -14.42
CA LEU A 17 -0.88 7.13 -15.02
C LEU A 17 -0.12 8.41 -14.67
N ASP A 18 -0.78 9.56 -14.80
CA ASP A 18 -0.18 10.87 -14.47
C ASP A 18 0.17 10.95 -12.98
N MET A 19 -0.70 10.42 -12.12
CA MET A 19 -0.44 10.28 -10.69
C MET A 19 0.82 9.44 -10.43
N LEU A 20 0.92 8.24 -11.01
CA LEU A 20 2.07 7.34 -10.81
C LEU A 20 3.39 7.99 -11.26
N GLN A 21 3.37 8.69 -12.40
CA GLN A 21 4.53 9.43 -12.91
C GLN A 21 4.91 10.58 -11.96
N ALA A 22 3.94 11.33 -11.48
CA ALA A 22 4.18 12.43 -10.55
C ALA A 22 4.77 11.92 -9.24
N MET A 23 4.25 10.81 -8.69
CA MET A 23 4.76 10.17 -7.48
C MET A 23 6.21 9.67 -7.64
N SER A 24 6.59 9.21 -8.84
CA SER A 24 7.91 8.64 -9.11
C SER A 24 9.00 9.67 -9.47
N THR A 25 8.67 10.95 -9.60
CA THR A 25 9.60 12.01 -10.08
C THR A 25 10.03 12.99 -8.99
N GLY A 26 10.29 12.49 -7.78
CA GLY A 26 10.85 13.27 -6.67
C GLY A 26 9.81 13.93 -5.76
N HIS A 27 8.61 13.33 -5.67
CA HIS A 27 7.53 13.76 -4.78
C HIS A 27 7.29 12.71 -3.68
N ASP A 28 8.33 12.38 -2.93
CA ASP A 28 8.31 11.32 -1.91
C ASP A 28 7.32 11.63 -0.78
N GLY A 29 6.46 10.68 -0.45
CA GLY A 29 5.37 10.85 0.52
C GLY A 29 4.08 11.39 -0.10
N SER A 30 3.93 11.28 -1.42
CA SER A 30 2.66 11.47 -2.12
C SER A 30 1.62 10.42 -1.70
N LEU A 31 0.34 10.76 -1.84
CA LEU A 31 -0.79 9.92 -1.41
C LEU A 31 -1.92 9.96 -2.44
N ALA A 32 -2.59 8.83 -2.60
CA ALA A 32 -3.85 8.73 -3.33
C ALA A 32 -4.81 7.71 -2.69
N THR A 33 -6.07 7.76 -3.11
CA THR A 33 -7.08 6.77 -2.73
C THR A 33 -7.65 6.05 -3.96
N VAL A 34 -7.95 4.77 -3.80
CA VAL A 34 -8.56 3.93 -4.84
C VAL A 34 -9.53 2.95 -4.18
N HIS A 35 -10.63 2.62 -4.86
CA HIS A 35 -11.56 1.60 -4.39
C HIS A 35 -11.07 0.19 -4.72
N ALA A 36 -10.82 -0.61 -3.69
CA ALA A 36 -10.43 -2.01 -3.77
C ALA A 36 -10.84 -2.79 -2.51
N ASN A 37 -11.01 -4.11 -2.63
CA ASN A 37 -11.43 -4.96 -1.51
C ASN A 37 -10.25 -5.52 -0.69
N SER A 38 -9.04 -5.40 -1.22
CA SER A 38 -7.78 -5.85 -0.61
C SER A 38 -6.62 -4.98 -1.09
N ALA A 39 -5.46 -5.13 -0.45
CA ALA A 39 -4.24 -4.46 -0.90
C ALA A 39 -3.79 -4.95 -2.27
N GLU A 40 -3.95 -6.24 -2.57
CA GLU A 40 -3.69 -6.84 -3.88
C GLU A 40 -4.61 -6.26 -4.96
N ASP A 41 -5.92 -6.21 -4.68
CA ASP A 41 -6.93 -5.64 -5.57
C ASP A 41 -6.61 -4.16 -5.87
N ALA A 42 -6.05 -3.42 -4.91
CA ALA A 42 -5.66 -2.03 -5.12
C ALA A 42 -4.57 -1.89 -6.18
N LEU A 43 -3.55 -2.74 -6.14
CA LEU A 43 -2.47 -2.73 -7.15
C LEU A 43 -3.01 -3.11 -8.54
N MET A 44 -3.85 -4.15 -8.61
CA MET A 44 -4.50 -4.54 -9.87
C MET A 44 -5.43 -3.45 -10.41
N ARG A 45 -6.12 -2.75 -9.50
CA ARG A 45 -6.99 -1.64 -9.85
C ARG A 45 -6.20 -0.46 -10.40
N LEU A 46 -5.08 -0.09 -9.78
CA LEU A 46 -4.19 0.97 -10.30
C LEU A 46 -3.68 0.63 -11.70
N GLN A 47 -3.33 -0.64 -11.94
CA GLN A 47 -2.90 -1.10 -13.25
C GLN A 47 -4.03 -1.03 -14.28
N THR A 48 -5.25 -1.41 -13.90
CA THR A 48 -6.41 -1.29 -14.77
C THR A 48 -6.70 0.17 -15.11
N LEU A 49 -6.76 1.05 -14.10
CA LEU A 49 -7.04 2.47 -14.29
C LEU A 49 -5.95 3.17 -15.11
N GLY A 50 -4.67 2.89 -14.84
CA GLY A 50 -3.55 3.42 -15.62
C GLY A 50 -3.59 2.99 -17.08
N SER A 51 -4.06 1.77 -17.37
CA SER A 51 -4.23 1.29 -18.76
C SER A 51 -5.32 2.03 -19.55
N MET A 52 -6.20 2.78 -18.87
CA MET A 52 -7.22 3.62 -19.49
C MET A 52 -6.69 5.00 -19.91
N SER A 53 -5.41 5.29 -19.68
CA SER A 53 -4.77 6.53 -20.14
C SER A 53 -4.76 6.61 -21.67
N GLU A 54 -4.78 7.83 -22.19
CA GLU A 54 -4.57 8.10 -23.62
C GLU A 54 -3.14 7.74 -24.06
N VAL A 55 -2.19 7.71 -23.12
CA VAL A 55 -0.81 7.29 -23.38
C VAL A 55 -0.71 5.77 -23.31
N LEU A 56 -0.49 5.16 -24.48
CA LEU A 56 -0.30 3.72 -24.59
C LEU A 56 1.09 3.33 -24.07
N ILE A 57 1.14 2.68 -22.92
CA ILE A 57 2.34 2.05 -22.39
C ILE A 57 2.15 0.53 -22.27
N PRO A 58 3.20 -0.29 -22.49
CA PRO A 58 3.12 -1.72 -22.25
C PRO A 58 2.72 -2.03 -20.80
N PHE A 59 1.95 -3.10 -20.60
CA PHE A 59 1.48 -3.51 -19.28
C PHE A 59 2.63 -3.76 -18.29
N GLU A 60 3.76 -4.30 -18.77
CA GLU A 60 4.99 -4.45 -17.98
C GLU A 60 5.58 -3.12 -17.50
N ALA A 61 5.52 -2.09 -18.35
CA ALA A 61 6.00 -0.75 -17.99
C ALA A 61 5.07 -0.07 -16.98
N LEU A 62 3.76 -0.28 -17.10
CA LEU A 62 2.80 0.21 -16.10
C LEU A 62 3.00 -0.50 -14.75
N LYS A 63 3.25 -1.81 -14.77
CA LYS A 63 3.59 -2.57 -13.56
C LYS A 63 4.85 -2.02 -12.88
N ASP A 64 5.88 -1.73 -13.67
CA ASP A 64 7.12 -1.12 -13.20
C ASP A 64 6.88 0.27 -12.58
N GLN A 65 6.04 1.09 -13.20
CA GLN A 65 5.64 2.38 -12.61
C GLN A 65 4.90 2.22 -11.28
N ILE A 66 4.02 1.22 -11.14
CA ILE A 66 3.32 0.95 -9.87
C ILE A 66 4.30 0.46 -8.79
N ASN A 67 5.18 -0.48 -9.13
CA ASN A 67 6.23 -0.96 -8.21
C ASN A 67 7.16 0.18 -7.77
N SER A 68 7.40 1.17 -8.63
CA SER A 68 8.25 2.32 -8.31
C SER A 68 7.53 3.39 -7.49
N ALA A 69 6.24 3.60 -7.72
CA ALA A 69 5.47 4.68 -7.09
C ALA A 69 4.83 4.30 -5.75
N VAL A 70 4.51 3.02 -5.53
CA VAL A 70 3.71 2.58 -4.38
C VAL A 70 4.58 1.84 -3.38
N ASP A 71 4.91 2.46 -2.25
CA ASP A 71 5.61 1.79 -1.14
C ASP A 71 4.65 1.08 -0.18
N VAL A 72 3.48 1.67 0.09
CA VAL A 72 2.56 1.24 1.16
C VAL A 72 1.12 1.29 0.69
N VAL A 73 0.34 0.25 1.03
CA VAL A 73 -1.11 0.21 0.89
C VAL A 73 -1.74 0.15 2.28
N VAL A 74 -2.61 1.12 2.57
CA VAL A 74 -3.39 1.18 3.81
C VAL A 74 -4.83 0.80 3.47
N GLN A 75 -5.24 -0.41 3.83
CA GLN A 75 -6.59 -0.90 3.54
C GLN A 75 -7.57 -0.42 4.61
N LEU A 76 -8.65 0.21 4.16
CA LEU A 76 -9.79 0.53 5.01
C LEU A 76 -10.96 -0.41 4.69
N THR A 77 -11.67 -0.84 5.72
CA THR A 77 -12.91 -1.63 5.58
C THR A 77 -14.02 -1.01 6.41
N ARG A 78 -15.25 -1.05 5.87
CA ARG A 78 -16.45 -0.71 6.63
C ARG A 78 -16.93 -1.94 7.39
N HIS A 79 -17.01 -1.84 8.71
CA HIS A 79 -17.48 -2.93 9.56
C HIS A 79 -19.02 -2.94 9.68
N ALA A 80 -19.55 -4.02 10.28
CA ALA A 80 -20.98 -4.22 10.47
C ALA A 80 -21.67 -3.13 11.33
N ASP A 81 -20.90 -2.47 12.20
CA ASP A 81 -21.37 -1.31 12.99
C ASP A 81 -21.38 0.01 12.20
N GLY A 82 -21.01 -0.04 10.91
CA GLY A 82 -20.93 1.11 10.02
C GLY A 82 -19.63 1.90 10.12
N SER A 83 -18.78 1.62 11.11
CA SER A 83 -17.48 2.28 11.28
C SER A 83 -16.50 1.88 10.18
N ARG A 84 -15.61 2.81 9.81
CA ARG A 84 -14.45 2.52 8.94
C ARG A 84 -13.21 2.41 9.79
N LYS A 85 -12.46 1.33 9.62
CA LYS A 85 -11.19 1.11 10.30
C LYS A 85 -10.13 0.68 9.30
N ILE A 86 -8.89 1.01 9.58
CA ILE A 86 -7.75 0.39 8.91
C ILE A 86 -7.77 -1.08 9.30
N THR A 87 -7.86 -1.96 8.32
CA THR A 87 -7.86 -3.42 8.54
C THR A 87 -6.49 -4.03 8.27
N GLU A 88 -5.72 -3.40 7.39
CA GLU A 88 -4.38 -3.85 7.06
C GLU A 88 -3.49 -2.66 6.64
N ILE A 89 -2.21 -2.73 7.00
CA ILE A 89 -1.15 -1.95 6.39
C ILE A 89 -0.20 -2.94 5.75
N ALA A 90 -0.02 -2.85 4.44
CA ALA A 90 0.85 -3.72 3.67
C ALA A 90 1.92 -2.90 2.93
N LEU A 91 3.14 -3.42 2.89
CA LEU A 91 4.25 -2.84 2.14
C LEU A 91 4.36 -3.54 0.80
N VAL A 92 4.58 -2.78 -0.27
CA VAL A 92 4.97 -3.35 -1.56
C VAL A 92 6.47 -3.59 -1.52
N VAL A 93 6.88 -4.84 -1.73
CA VAL A 93 8.29 -5.28 -1.64
C VAL A 93 8.82 -5.80 -2.97
N SER A 94 7.98 -5.82 -4.01
CA SER A 94 8.38 -6.06 -5.39
C SER A 94 8.97 -4.82 -6.03
N HIS A 95 9.84 -5.02 -7.02
CA HIS A 95 10.49 -3.92 -7.74
C HIS A 95 10.52 -4.20 -9.24
N GLY A 96 10.66 -3.15 -10.04
CA GLY A 96 10.86 -3.33 -11.48
C GLY A 96 9.68 -4.04 -12.14
N ARG A 97 10.00 -4.99 -13.03
CA ARG A 97 9.01 -5.83 -13.72
C ARG A 97 8.58 -7.07 -12.94
N GLU A 98 8.95 -7.21 -11.67
CA GLU A 98 8.50 -8.33 -10.83
C GLU A 98 6.97 -8.38 -10.73
N GLN A 99 6.42 -9.55 -10.41
CA GLN A 99 5.03 -9.63 -9.95
C GLN A 99 4.90 -8.90 -8.63
N PHE A 100 3.75 -8.25 -8.43
CA PHE A 100 3.47 -7.52 -7.21
C PHE A 100 3.58 -8.46 -6.00
N ARG A 101 4.46 -8.10 -5.07
CA ARG A 101 4.61 -8.78 -3.79
C ARG A 101 4.34 -7.79 -2.68
N ILE A 102 3.48 -8.17 -1.77
CA ILE A 102 3.14 -7.37 -0.61
C ILE A 102 3.39 -8.13 0.69
N VAL A 103 3.82 -7.40 1.72
CA VAL A 103 4.02 -7.91 3.07
C VAL A 103 3.13 -7.12 4.03
N PRO A 104 2.17 -7.75 4.70
CA PRO A 104 1.39 -7.11 5.76
C PRO A 104 2.30 -6.83 6.96
N VAL A 105 2.22 -5.61 7.49
CA VAL A 105 3.01 -5.17 8.66
C VAL A 105 2.12 -4.79 9.84
N ALA A 106 0.85 -4.49 9.60
CA ALA A 106 -0.14 -4.37 10.66
C ALA A 106 -1.49 -4.95 10.21
N ARG A 107 -2.19 -5.61 11.12
CA ARG A 107 -3.56 -6.11 10.90
C ARG A 107 -4.46 -5.75 12.07
N PHE A 108 -5.68 -5.32 11.78
CA PHE A 108 -6.69 -5.11 12.80
C PHE A 108 -7.38 -6.44 13.12
N VAL A 109 -7.25 -6.88 14.38
CA VAL A 109 -7.92 -8.08 14.89
C VAL A 109 -9.17 -7.64 15.65
N PRO A 110 -10.38 -7.81 15.08
CA PRO A 110 -11.61 -7.47 15.77
C PRO A 110 -11.85 -8.42 16.95
N ARG A 111 -12.37 -7.87 18.05
CA ARG A 111 -12.93 -8.65 19.16
C ARG A 111 -14.36 -9.08 18.81
N PRO A 112 -14.89 -10.16 19.41
CA PRO A 112 -16.30 -10.49 19.31
C PRO A 112 -17.19 -9.29 19.65
N VAL A 113 -18.24 -9.07 18.85
CA VAL A 113 -19.14 -7.93 19.00
C VAL A 113 -19.88 -8.03 20.33
N GLY A 114 -19.74 -6.99 21.16
CA GLY A 114 -20.38 -6.91 22.47
C GLY A 114 -21.83 -6.40 22.39
N ALA A 115 -22.44 -6.22 23.56
CA ALA A 115 -23.81 -5.69 23.68
C ALA A 115 -23.97 -4.27 23.13
N ASP A 116 -22.88 -3.49 23.09
CA ASP A 116 -22.84 -2.14 22.50
C ASP A 116 -22.91 -2.15 20.97
N ARG A 117 -22.79 -3.32 20.33
CA ARG A 117 -22.75 -3.51 18.88
C ARG A 117 -21.63 -2.73 18.17
N VAL A 118 -20.61 -2.30 18.90
CA VAL A 118 -19.45 -1.61 18.35
C VAL A 118 -18.35 -2.61 18.06
N VAL A 119 -17.70 -2.47 16.89
CA VAL A 119 -16.54 -3.27 16.55
C VAL A 119 -15.32 -2.70 17.26
N HIS A 120 -14.93 -3.38 18.32
CA HIS A 120 -13.65 -3.15 19.00
C HIS A 120 -12.59 -4.09 18.46
N GLY A 121 -11.32 -3.77 18.67
CA GLY A 121 -10.22 -4.63 18.27
C GLY A 121 -8.87 -4.05 18.68
N ARG A 122 -7.80 -4.69 18.22
CA ARG A 122 -6.43 -4.20 18.39
C ARG A 122 -5.65 -4.39 17.11
N PHE A 123 -4.59 -3.61 16.95
CA PHE A 123 -3.62 -3.88 15.90
C PHE A 123 -2.62 -4.95 16.37
N GLU A 124 -2.47 -5.98 15.56
CA GLU A 124 -1.31 -6.85 15.58
C GLU A 124 -0.25 -6.27 14.65
N HIS A 125 0.97 -6.12 15.16
CA HIS A 125 2.12 -5.61 14.40
C HIS A 125 3.00 -6.79 14.01
N LEU A 126 3.21 -6.95 12.71
CA LEU A 126 4.04 -7.98 12.12
C LEU A 126 5.45 -7.42 11.87
N PRO A 127 6.48 -8.28 11.76
CA PRO A 127 7.83 -7.83 11.49
C PRO A 127 7.94 -7.01 10.20
N LEU A 128 8.72 -5.93 10.24
CA LEU A 128 9.07 -5.14 9.08
C LEU A 128 10.16 -5.85 8.26
N PRO A 129 10.12 -5.79 6.92
CA PRO A 129 11.26 -6.14 6.09
C PRO A 129 12.49 -5.32 6.46
N ARG A 130 13.67 -5.95 6.48
CA ARG A 130 14.94 -5.28 6.80
C ARG A 130 15.20 -4.02 5.96
N GLN A 131 14.91 -4.08 4.66
CA GLN A 131 15.06 -2.97 3.72
C GLN A 131 14.26 -1.73 4.15
N VAL A 132 13.08 -1.93 4.77
CA VAL A 132 12.23 -0.83 5.23
C VAL A 132 12.77 -0.22 6.51
N ALA A 133 13.28 -1.05 7.43
CA ALA A 133 13.98 -0.57 8.63
C ALA A 133 15.23 0.24 8.27
N GLU A 134 15.99 -0.19 7.25
CA GLU A 134 17.13 0.55 6.71
C GLU A 134 16.72 1.88 6.07
N LYS A 135 15.63 1.90 5.29
CA LYS A 135 15.05 3.15 4.75
C LYS A 135 14.70 4.14 5.86
N LEU A 136 14.04 3.68 6.93
CA LEU A 136 13.71 4.52 8.09
C LEU A 136 14.97 5.07 8.76
N TYR A 137 15.98 4.23 8.97
CA TYR A 137 17.26 4.66 9.55
C TYR A 137 17.97 5.73 8.69
N VAL A 138 18.04 5.54 7.37
CA VAL A 138 18.62 6.52 6.44
C VAL A 138 17.82 7.83 6.42
N ALA A 139 16.50 7.75 6.55
CA ALA A 139 15.61 8.90 6.70
C ALA A 139 15.71 9.58 8.07
N ASN A 140 16.54 9.06 8.98
CA ASN A 140 16.66 9.51 10.37
C ASN A 140 15.33 9.41 11.15
N GLU A 141 14.51 8.41 10.78
CA GLU A 141 13.26 8.07 11.45
C GLU A 141 13.47 6.84 12.35
N PRO A 142 13.07 6.88 13.63
CA PRO A 142 13.24 5.75 14.53
C PRO A 142 12.31 4.60 14.13
N LEU A 143 12.79 3.36 14.28
CA LEU A 143 11.93 2.19 14.19
C LEU A 143 10.86 2.26 15.30
N PRO A 144 9.56 2.25 14.98
CA PRO A 144 8.54 2.36 16.02
C PRO A 144 8.57 1.11 16.90
N ALA A 145 8.50 1.30 18.22
CA ALA A 145 8.66 0.23 19.22
C ALA A 145 7.66 -0.94 19.09
N ALA A 146 6.54 -0.72 18.40
CA ALA A 146 5.54 -1.74 18.12
C ALA A 146 6.02 -2.80 17.09
N PHE A 147 7.01 -2.46 16.26
CA PHE A 147 7.49 -3.33 15.19
C PHE A 147 8.83 -3.97 15.55
N ARG A 148 9.01 -5.20 15.05
CA ARG A 148 10.31 -5.88 15.00
C ARG A 148 10.81 -5.91 13.56
N VAL A 149 12.06 -6.27 13.33
CA VAL A 149 12.62 -6.45 11.99
C VAL A 149 12.78 -7.95 11.71
N ALA A 150 12.35 -8.42 10.53
CA ALA A 150 12.57 -9.79 10.12
C ALA A 150 14.01 -10.01 9.63
N ASP A 151 14.55 -11.20 9.91
CA ASP A 151 15.89 -11.60 9.47
C ASP A 151 15.95 -11.99 8.00
N ALA A 152 14.84 -12.48 7.42
CA ALA A 152 14.71 -12.83 6.01
C ALA A 152 13.28 -12.57 5.48
N ILE A 153 13.16 -12.32 4.16
CA ILE A 153 11.87 -12.05 3.49
C ILE A 153 10.97 -13.28 3.47
N ASP A 154 11.53 -14.49 3.34
CA ASP A 154 10.75 -15.74 3.29
C ASP A 154 10.02 -16.07 4.60
N VAL A 155 10.38 -15.38 5.69
CA VAL A 155 9.73 -15.52 7.01
C VAL A 155 8.53 -14.57 7.15
N LEU A 156 8.34 -13.66 6.19
CA LEU A 156 7.22 -12.73 6.15
C LEU A 156 6.03 -13.37 5.43
N ASP A 157 4.81 -13.04 5.84
CA ASP A 157 3.54 -13.45 5.23
C ASP A 157 3.36 -12.78 3.84
N THR A 158 4.30 -13.06 2.93
CA THR A 158 4.42 -12.43 1.63
C THR A 158 3.33 -12.97 0.72
N ARG A 159 2.47 -12.08 0.25
CA ARG A 159 1.40 -12.38 -0.69
C ARG A 159 1.76 -11.86 -2.06
N GLN A 160 1.42 -12.61 -3.09
CA GLN A 160 1.52 -12.16 -4.48
C GLN A 160 0.15 -11.64 -4.92
N ALA A 161 0.10 -10.42 -5.47
CA ALA A 161 -1.08 -10.00 -6.20
C ALA A 161 -0.99 -10.61 -7.61
N ILE A 162 -1.85 -11.59 -7.87
CA ILE A 162 -1.92 -12.29 -9.16
C ILE A 162 -3.06 -11.66 -9.95
N GLY A 163 -2.75 -11.20 -11.16
CA GLY A 163 -3.73 -10.82 -12.16
C GLY A 163 -3.19 -10.97 -13.57
#